data_AF-A0A7V4U1V7-F1
#
_entry.id   AF-A0A7V4U1V7-F1
#
_cell.length_a   1.000
_cell.length_b   1.000
_cell.length_c   1.000
_cell.angle_alpha   90.00
_cell.angle_beta   90.00
_cell.angle_gamma   90.00
#
_symmetry.space_group_name_H-M   'P 1'
#
loop_
_entity.id
_entity.type
_entity.pdbx_description
1 polymer ?
#
loop_
_entity_poly.entity_id
_entity_poly.type
_entity_poly.pdbx_seq_one_letter_code
_entity_poly.pdbx_strand_id
1 'polypeptide(L)'
;MSQILEIPVIHMLNDLDKEFIQSLQVSTDRSYRGFRHIEFEIDKEKSVYFYILDKQEDYFTQSIWDRTIPRAPFTLFLVEEINHTVQDLITQYERKYATPYFIFIPFDKSVEDKSNDLAQEDNESVFYFNSDEENGVIKTLLSALKQFTERREEVEK
;
A
#
# COMPACT_ATOMS: atom_id res chain seq x y z
N MET A 1 24.20 1.64 -8.46
CA MET A 1 23.25 2.49 -7.69
C MET A 1 22.11 1.58 -7.28
N SER A 2 21.68 1.61 -6.03
CA SER A 2 20.51 0.83 -5.59
C SER A 2 19.24 1.37 -6.26
N GLN A 3 18.37 0.49 -6.74
CA GLN A 3 17.06 0.82 -7.28
C GLN A 3 16.08 0.97 -6.12
N ILE A 4 15.52 2.17 -5.94
CA ILE A 4 14.61 2.48 -4.85
C ILE A 4 13.21 2.62 -5.40
N LEU A 5 12.26 1.93 -4.77
CA LEU A 5 10.83 2.05 -5.05
C LEU A 5 10.16 2.85 -3.93
N GLU A 6 9.77 4.08 -4.24
CA GLU A 6 9.11 5.01 -3.32
C GLU A 6 7.59 4.86 -3.41
N ILE A 7 6.94 4.43 -2.31
CA ILE A 7 5.51 4.13 -2.25
C ILE A 7 4.82 5.00 -1.19
N PRO A 8 4.01 5.98 -1.62
CA PRO A 8 3.01 6.64 -0.79
C PRO A 8 2.02 5.64 -0.20
N VAL A 9 1.78 5.71 1.10
CA VAL A 9 0.83 4.86 1.82
C VAL A 9 -0.24 5.73 2.48
N ILE A 10 -1.48 5.55 2.05
CA ILE A 10 -2.67 6.15 2.65
C ILE A 10 -3.36 5.04 3.45
N HIS A 11 -3.45 5.20 4.78
CA HIS A 11 -4.05 4.16 5.63
C HIS A 11 -5.27 4.66 6.41
N MET A 12 -6.17 3.72 6.68
CA MET A 12 -7.33 3.85 7.56
C MET A 12 -7.41 2.67 8.57
N LEU A 13 -6.29 1.98 8.77
CA LEU A 13 -6.18 0.90 9.75
C LEU A 13 -6.23 1.46 11.19
N ASN A 14 -6.92 0.76 12.09
CA ASN A 14 -6.95 1.12 13.50
C ASN A 14 -5.61 0.83 14.19
N ASP A 15 -4.92 -0.24 13.82
CA ASP A 15 -3.61 -0.64 14.38
C ASP A 15 -2.58 -0.89 13.25
N LEU A 16 -2.10 0.21 12.66
CA LEU A 16 -1.08 0.19 11.60
C LEU A 16 0.18 -0.59 12.02
N ASP A 17 0.60 -0.47 13.28
CA ASP A 17 1.81 -1.11 13.77
C ASP A 17 1.66 -2.63 13.75
N LYS A 18 0.56 -3.15 14.31
CA LYS A 18 0.28 -4.58 14.33
C LYS A 18 0.03 -5.14 12.93
N GLU A 19 -0.81 -4.47 12.15
CA GLU A 19 -1.33 -5.05 10.92
C GLU A 19 -0.35 -4.92 9.76
N PHE A 20 0.37 -3.80 9.64
CA PHE A 20 1.24 -3.55 8.51
C PHE A 20 2.72 -3.65 8.89
N ILE A 21 3.13 -2.95 9.94
CA ILE A 21 4.55 -2.74 10.21
C ILE A 21 5.21 -3.97 10.80
N GLN A 22 4.54 -4.71 11.67
CA GLN A 22 5.06 -6.00 12.17
C GLN A 22 5.18 -7.05 11.05
N SER A 23 4.28 -7.00 10.05
CA SER A 23 4.36 -7.90 8.90
C SER A 23 5.56 -7.58 7.99
N LEU A 24 6.03 -6.32 8.03
CA LEU A 24 7.26 -5.88 7.38
C LEU A 24 8.44 -6.19 8.31
N GLN A 25 9.39 -7.00 7.90
CA GLN A 25 10.65 -7.13 8.65
C GLN A 25 11.52 -5.89 8.44
N VAL A 26 11.10 -4.77 9.03
CA VAL A 26 11.61 -3.43 8.73
C VAL A 26 13.10 -3.33 9.01
N SER A 27 13.84 -2.80 8.04
CA SER A 27 15.27 -2.54 8.17
C SER A 27 15.52 -1.18 8.83
N THR A 28 14.61 -0.22 8.62
CA THR A 28 14.63 1.08 9.26
C THR A 28 13.21 1.62 9.35
N ASP A 29 12.88 2.19 10.51
CA ASP A 29 11.62 2.90 10.77
C ASP A 29 11.96 4.26 11.38
N ARG A 30 11.62 5.34 10.68
CA ARG A 30 11.88 6.72 11.11
C ARG A 30 10.60 7.52 11.04
N SER A 31 10.21 8.14 12.15
CA SER A 31 9.13 9.11 12.18
C SER A 31 9.68 10.53 12.32
N TYR A 32 9.25 11.42 11.44
CA TYR A 32 9.57 12.85 11.46
C TYR A 32 8.29 13.67 11.33
N ARG A 33 7.87 14.31 12.43
CA ARG A 33 6.69 15.21 12.46
C ARG A 33 5.42 14.59 11.86
N GLY A 34 5.15 13.32 12.19
CA GLY A 34 3.97 12.59 11.70
C GLY A 34 4.13 11.98 10.30
N PHE A 35 5.29 12.16 9.66
CA PHE A 35 5.68 11.43 8.47
C PHE A 35 6.58 10.27 8.85
N ARG A 36 6.13 9.05 8.59
CA ARG A 36 6.85 7.81 8.86
C ARG A 36 7.45 7.28 7.57
N HIS A 37 8.72 6.93 7.64
CA HIS A 37 9.48 6.34 6.56
C HIS A 37 9.91 4.94 6.99
N ILE A 38 9.46 3.94 6.24
CA ILE A 38 9.80 2.55 6.47
C ILE A 38 10.58 2.03 5.28
N GLU A 39 11.79 1.55 5.55
CA GLU A 39 12.65 0.94 4.55
C GLU A 39 12.68 -0.57 4.71
N PHE A 40 12.47 -1.24 3.58
CA PHE A 40 12.59 -2.69 3.43
C PHE A 40 13.59 -3.00 2.33
N GLU A 41 14.66 -3.71 2.66
CA GLU A 41 15.63 -4.22 1.68
C GLU A 41 15.11 -5.52 1.05
N ILE A 42 14.86 -5.52 -0.26
CA ILE A 42 14.50 -6.74 -1.01
C ILE A 42 15.77 -7.54 -1.30
N ASP A 43 16.79 -6.86 -1.79
CA ASP A 43 18.14 -7.39 -2.03
C ASP A 43 19.17 -6.25 -1.90
N LYS A 44 20.47 -6.58 -1.98
CA LYS A 44 21.56 -5.60 -1.80
C LYS A 44 21.51 -4.40 -2.75
N GLU A 45 20.74 -4.49 -3.83
CA GLU A 45 20.61 -3.47 -4.87
C GLU A 45 19.18 -2.93 -4.99
N LYS A 46 18.22 -3.39 -4.17
CA LYS A 46 16.81 -3.00 -4.26
C LYS A 46 16.18 -2.78 -2.90
N SER A 47 15.61 -1.60 -2.72
CA SER A 47 14.87 -1.25 -1.50
C SER A 47 13.50 -0.67 -1.82
N VAL A 48 12.53 -0.91 -0.93
CA VAL A 48 11.19 -0.32 -0.96
C VAL A 48 11.05 0.64 0.19
N TYR A 49 10.68 1.88 -0.12
CA TYR A 49 10.47 2.95 0.85
C TYR A 49 8.99 3.26 0.94
N PHE A 50 8.38 2.95 2.08
CA PHE A 50 7.01 3.31 2.38
C PHE A 50 6.99 4.67 3.08
N TYR A 51 6.19 5.58 2.53
CA TYR A 51 5.96 6.90 3.10
C TYR A 51 4.54 6.96 3.65
N ILE A 52 4.41 7.06 4.97
CA ILE A 52 3.14 7.01 5.69
C ILE A 52 2.94 8.32 6.44
N LEU A 53 1.70 8.83 6.47
CA LEU A 53 1.34 9.96 7.33
C LEU A 53 0.44 9.47 8.46
N ASP A 54 0.98 9.38 9.68
CA ASP A 54 0.33 8.80 10.87
C ASP A 54 -0.86 9.63 11.39
N LYS A 55 -1.00 10.89 10.95
CA LYS A 55 -2.06 11.80 11.40
C LYS A 55 -2.59 12.62 10.23
N GLN A 56 -3.85 12.42 9.84
CA GLN A 56 -4.54 13.17 8.78
C GLN A 56 -4.91 14.62 9.18
N GLU A 57 -4.47 15.13 10.34
CA GLU A 57 -5.03 16.36 10.92
C GLU A 57 -4.35 17.69 10.54
N ASP A 58 -3.17 17.68 9.90
CA ASP A 58 -2.47 18.95 9.64
C ASP A 58 -2.54 19.38 8.17
N TYR A 59 -2.85 20.66 7.92
CA TYR A 59 -2.83 21.33 6.61
C TYR A 59 -1.53 21.09 5.78
N PHE A 60 -0.43 20.71 6.45
CA PHE A 60 0.82 20.30 5.81
C PHE A 60 0.74 18.94 5.10
N THR A 61 -0.11 18.02 5.55
CA THR A 61 -0.23 16.64 5.04
C THR A 61 -0.71 16.59 3.60
N GLN A 62 -1.70 17.42 3.23
CA GLN A 62 -2.18 17.51 1.85
C GLN A 62 -1.09 18.01 0.89
N SER A 63 -0.28 18.98 1.33
CA SER A 63 0.81 19.53 0.51
C SER A 63 1.95 18.54 0.25
N ILE A 64 2.14 17.57 1.15
CA ILE A 64 3.11 16.48 0.97
C ILE A 64 2.60 15.51 -0.09
N TRP A 65 1.35 15.06 0.05
CA TRP A 65 0.71 14.17 -0.93
C TRP A 65 0.66 14.76 -2.34
N ASP A 66 0.38 16.06 -2.46
CA ASP A 66 0.39 16.77 -3.74
C ASP A 66 1.76 16.76 -4.44
N ARG A 67 2.84 16.54 -3.69
CA ARG A 67 4.21 16.48 -4.23
C ARG A 67 4.69 15.05 -4.48
N THR A 68 4.27 14.09 -3.64
CA THR A 68 4.76 12.71 -3.67
C THR A 68 3.92 11.82 -4.57
N ILE A 69 2.58 11.88 -4.47
CA ILE A 69 1.68 10.98 -5.20
C ILE A 69 1.84 11.10 -6.72
N PRO A 70 1.88 12.30 -7.34
CA PRO A 70 2.01 12.41 -8.80
C PRO A 70 3.33 11.89 -9.37
N ARG A 71 4.35 11.68 -8.52
CA ARG A 71 5.68 11.21 -8.91
C ARG A 71 5.91 9.74 -8.59
N ALA A 72 5.06 9.17 -7.74
CA ALA A 72 5.14 7.79 -7.35
C ALA A 72 4.67 6.89 -8.52
N PRO A 73 5.23 5.67 -8.63
CA PRO A 73 4.78 4.70 -9.63
C PRO A 73 3.36 4.20 -9.35
N PHE A 74 2.98 4.13 -8.07
CA PHE A 74 1.64 3.84 -7.59
C PHE A 74 1.51 4.26 -6.12
N THR A 75 0.27 4.31 -5.61
CA THR A 75 -0.07 4.56 -4.20
C THR A 75 -0.63 3.29 -3.57
N LEU A 76 -0.32 3.05 -2.30
CA LEU A 76 -0.89 1.97 -1.51
C LEU A 76 -1.97 2.49 -0.57
N PHE A 77 -3.17 1.94 -0.66
CA PHE A 77 -4.24 2.12 0.32
C PHE A 77 -4.23 0.96 1.30
N LEU A 78 -4.18 1.23 2.60
CA LEU A 78 -4.28 0.23 3.65
C LEU A 78 -5.60 0.42 4.40
N VAL A 79 -6.53 -0.52 4.26
CA VAL A 79 -7.89 -0.40 4.81
C VAL A 79 -8.35 -1.72 5.42
N GLU A 80 -9.19 -1.67 6.45
CA GLU A 80 -9.77 -2.88 7.07
C GLU A 80 -10.82 -3.54 6.18
N GLU A 81 -11.58 -2.73 5.44
CA GLU A 81 -12.62 -3.16 4.52
C GLU A 81 -12.93 -2.07 3.49
N ILE A 82 -13.56 -2.42 2.38
CA ILE A 82 -14.06 -1.46 1.39
C ILE A 82 -15.49 -1.06 1.75
N ASN A 83 -15.63 0.04 2.48
CA ASN A 83 -16.93 0.66 2.79
C ASN A 83 -17.10 2.01 2.06
N HIS A 84 -18.25 2.67 2.25
CA HIS A 84 -18.56 3.93 1.58
C HIS A 84 -17.50 5.02 1.83
N THR A 85 -16.94 5.11 3.04
CA THR A 85 -15.90 6.09 3.35
C THR A 85 -14.63 5.85 2.54
N VAL A 86 -14.21 4.58 2.42
CA VAL A 86 -13.06 4.18 1.61
C VAL A 86 -13.30 4.45 0.13
N GLN A 87 -14.49 4.13 -0.38
CA GLN A 87 -14.87 4.41 -1.76
C GLN A 87 -14.88 5.91 -2.08
N ASP A 88 -15.38 6.75 -1.16
CA ASP A 88 -15.36 8.20 -1.30
C ASP A 88 -13.93 8.74 -1.32
N LEU A 89 -13.04 8.19 -0.50
CA LEU A 89 -11.63 8.54 -0.47
C LEU A 89 -10.93 8.17 -1.79
N ILE A 90 -11.15 6.96 -2.28
CA ILE A 90 -10.60 6.48 -3.57
C ILE A 90 -11.11 7.37 -4.71
N THR A 91 -12.41 7.67 -4.74
CA THR A 91 -13.01 8.54 -5.76
C THR A 91 -12.37 9.94 -5.75
N GLN A 92 -12.10 10.49 -4.56
CA GLN A 92 -11.41 11.78 -4.44
C GLN A 92 -9.96 11.69 -4.92
N TYR A 93 -9.26 10.61 -4.59
CA TYR A 93 -7.91 10.34 -5.04
C TYR A 93 -7.85 10.26 -6.57
N GLU A 94 -8.71 9.45 -7.21
CA GLU A 94 -8.74 9.27 -8.67
C GLU A 94 -9.04 10.57 -9.41
N ARG A 95 -9.92 11.41 -8.84
CA ARG A 95 -10.21 12.74 -9.41
C ARG A 95 -9.03 13.70 -9.29
N LYS A 96 -8.20 13.56 -8.26
CA LYS A 96 -7.12 14.48 -7.95
C LYS A 96 -5.79 14.05 -8.57
N TYR A 97 -5.52 12.75 -8.62
CA TYR A 97 -4.28 12.16 -9.04
C TYR A 97 -4.51 11.10 -10.10
N ALA A 98 -3.72 11.14 -11.18
CA ALA A 98 -3.73 10.10 -12.22
C ALA A 98 -2.78 8.93 -11.91
N THR A 99 -2.34 8.81 -10.66
CA THR A 99 -1.36 7.81 -10.22
C THR A 99 -2.09 6.49 -9.93
N PRO A 100 -1.64 5.34 -10.45
CA PRO A 100 -2.22 4.03 -10.14
C PRO A 100 -2.25 3.75 -8.63
N TYR A 101 -3.13 2.86 -8.18
CA TYR A 101 -3.18 2.48 -6.78
C TYR A 101 -3.48 0.99 -6.57
N PHE A 102 -3.08 0.49 -5.41
CA PHE A 102 -3.47 -0.81 -4.89
C PHE A 102 -4.13 -0.65 -3.52
N ILE A 103 -5.12 -1.48 -3.21
CA ILE A 103 -5.81 -1.53 -1.93
C ILE A 103 -5.41 -2.82 -1.26
N PHE A 104 -4.85 -2.72 -0.07
CA PHE A 104 -4.34 -3.82 0.73
C PHE A 104 -5.20 -3.92 1.99
N ILE A 105 -5.73 -5.12 2.21
CA ILE A 105 -6.61 -5.44 3.32
C ILE A 105 -5.93 -6.51 4.17
N PRO A 106 -5.61 -6.23 5.45
CA PRO A 106 -5.07 -7.25 6.33
C PRO A 106 -6.14 -8.30 6.62
N PHE A 107 -5.75 -9.57 6.72
CA PHE A 107 -6.59 -10.63 7.26
C PHE A 107 -5.78 -11.49 8.22
N ASP A 108 -6.43 -11.93 9.30
CA ASP A 108 -5.86 -12.91 10.21
C ASP A 108 -6.22 -14.33 9.71
N LYS A 109 -5.27 -15.27 9.82
CA LYS A 109 -5.46 -16.69 9.45
C LYS A 109 -6.66 -17.37 10.11
N SER A 110 -7.14 -16.83 11.23
CA SER A 110 -8.36 -17.32 11.90
C SER A 110 -9.63 -17.15 11.06
N VAL A 111 -9.57 -16.40 9.95
CA VAL A 111 -10.67 -16.11 9.02
C VAL A 111 -10.40 -16.74 7.64
N GLU A 112 -9.72 -17.90 7.58
CA GLU A 112 -9.42 -18.61 6.32
C GLU A 112 -10.67 -18.92 5.46
N ASP A 113 -11.86 -18.97 6.05
CA ASP A 113 -13.12 -19.30 5.36
C ASP A 113 -13.74 -18.19 4.48
N LYS A 114 -13.18 -16.96 4.43
CA LYS A 114 -13.72 -15.87 3.58
C LYS A 114 -12.80 -15.41 2.45
N SER A 115 -11.53 -15.81 2.47
CA SER A 115 -10.52 -15.34 1.51
C SER A 115 -10.73 -15.86 0.08
N ASN A 116 -11.34 -17.04 -0.08
CA ASN A 116 -11.62 -17.62 -1.39
C ASN A 116 -12.85 -17.02 -2.08
N ASP A 117 -13.80 -16.44 -1.33
CA ASP A 117 -15.02 -15.84 -1.89
C ASP A 117 -14.84 -14.35 -2.25
N LEU A 118 -14.00 -13.61 -1.51
CA LEU A 118 -13.73 -12.18 -1.79
C LEU A 118 -12.74 -11.95 -2.95
N ALA A 119 -11.99 -12.98 -3.36
CA ALA A 119 -11.13 -12.93 -4.54
C ALA A 119 -11.92 -12.92 -5.87
N GLN A 120 -13.27 -12.94 -5.83
CA GLN A 120 -14.14 -13.04 -7.01
C GLN A 120 -14.88 -11.75 -7.39
N GLU A 121 -14.71 -10.63 -6.69
CA GLU A 121 -15.17 -9.35 -7.26
C GLU A 121 -14.03 -8.75 -8.10
N ASP A 122 -14.35 -8.44 -9.37
CA ASP A 122 -13.53 -7.99 -10.51
C ASP A 122 -12.63 -6.74 -10.28
N ASN A 123 -12.27 -6.42 -9.05
CA ASN A 123 -11.51 -5.24 -8.68
C ASN A 123 -10.03 -5.59 -8.50
N GLU A 124 -9.34 -5.65 -9.63
CA GLU A 124 -7.95 -6.11 -9.81
C GLU A 124 -6.90 -5.28 -9.04
N SER A 125 -7.34 -4.22 -8.36
CA SER A 125 -6.51 -3.38 -7.49
C SER A 125 -6.60 -3.78 -6.02
N VAL A 126 -7.46 -4.74 -5.65
CA VAL A 126 -7.67 -5.17 -4.26
C VAL A 126 -6.90 -6.43 -3.96
N PHE A 127 -6.12 -6.39 -2.89
CA PHE A 127 -5.27 -7.49 -2.45
C PHE A 127 -5.43 -7.71 -0.95
N TYR A 128 -5.47 -8.97 -0.58
CA TYR A 128 -5.49 -9.39 0.82
C TYR A 128 -4.09 -9.83 1.22
N PHE A 129 -3.64 -9.43 2.40
CA PHE A 129 -2.36 -9.87 2.94
C PHE A 129 -2.52 -10.37 4.37
N ASN A 130 -1.75 -11.39 4.71
CA ASN A 130 -1.80 -11.97 6.04
C ASN A 130 -0.90 -11.16 6.98
N SER A 131 -1.50 -10.50 7.98
CA SER A 131 -0.81 -9.71 9.01
C SER A 131 0.08 -10.58 9.90
N ASP A 132 -0.30 -11.84 10.12
CA ASP A 132 0.45 -12.80 10.93
C ASP A 132 1.63 -13.44 10.17
N GLU A 133 1.72 -13.21 8.86
CA GLU A 133 2.78 -13.78 8.03
C GLU A 133 3.97 -12.85 7.90
N GLU A 134 5.14 -13.43 8.14
CA GLU A 134 6.41 -12.78 7.88
C GLU A 134 6.53 -12.36 6.41
N ASN A 135 6.75 -11.05 6.21
CA ASN A 135 6.81 -10.41 4.90
C ASN A 135 5.52 -10.56 4.08
N GLY A 136 4.37 -10.74 4.76
CA GLY A 136 3.05 -10.86 4.13
C GLY A 136 2.75 -9.71 3.17
N VAL A 137 2.95 -8.47 3.61
CA VAL A 137 2.82 -7.27 2.77
C VAL A 137 3.71 -7.32 1.54
N ILE A 138 4.97 -7.73 1.68
CA ILE A 138 5.93 -7.74 0.56
C ILE A 138 5.55 -8.80 -0.47
N LYS A 139 5.15 -9.99 -0.02
CA LYS A 139 4.66 -11.06 -0.91
C LYS A 139 3.44 -10.59 -1.71
N THR A 140 2.50 -9.93 -1.05
CA THR A 140 1.33 -9.36 -1.70
C THR A 140 1.72 -8.23 -2.66
N LEU A 141 2.66 -7.36 -2.28
CA LEU A 141 3.18 -6.27 -3.13
C LEU A 141 3.85 -6.77 -4.40
N LEU A 142 4.73 -7.76 -4.29
CA LEU A 142 5.37 -8.37 -5.47
C LEU A 142 4.34 -9.03 -6.39
N SER A 143 3.28 -9.62 -5.82
CA SER A 143 2.19 -10.22 -6.57
C SER A 143 1.36 -9.17 -7.33
N ALA A 144 1.02 -8.07 -6.66
CA ALA A 144 0.32 -6.93 -7.28
C ALA A 144 1.15 -6.29 -8.40
N LEU A 145 2.45 -6.07 -8.17
CA LEU A 145 3.36 -5.52 -9.17
C LEU A 145 3.51 -6.40 -10.40
N LYS A 146 3.54 -7.73 -10.21
CA LYS A 146 3.59 -8.68 -11.32
C LYS A 146 2.34 -8.56 -12.19
N GLN A 147 1.15 -8.59 -11.58
CA GLN A 147 -0.13 -8.44 -12.32
C GLN A 147 -0.20 -7.10 -13.05
N PHE A 148 0.28 -6.02 -12.43
CA PHE A 148 0.32 -4.70 -13.05
C PHE A 148 1.28 -4.64 -14.26
N THR A 149 2.44 -5.29 -14.14
CA THR A 149 3.45 -5.29 -15.23
C THR A 149 2.97 -6.10 -16.43
N GLU A 150 2.43 -7.29 -16.20
CA GLU A 150 1.92 -8.18 -17.26
C GLU A 150 0.86 -7.47 -18.13
N ARG A 151 0.00 -6.65 -17.53
CA ARG A 151 -1.02 -5.87 -18.24
C ARG A 151 -0.48 -4.76 -19.13
N ARG A 152 0.57 -4.05 -18.68
CA ARG A 152 1.17 -3.00 -19.52
C ARG A 152 1.76 -3.60 -20.79
N GLU A 153 2.33 -4.79 -20.69
CA GLU A 153 2.85 -5.53 -21.84
C GLU A 153 1.75 -6.06 -22.78
N GLU A 154 0.53 -6.31 -22.27
CA GLU A 154 -0.63 -6.71 -23.08
C GLU A 154 -1.29 -5.53 -23.80
N VAL A 155 -1.34 -4.35 -23.17
CA VAL A 155 -1.94 -3.13 -23.77
C VAL A 155 -1.02 -2.49 -24.81
N GLU A 156 0.29 -2.75 -24.76
CA GLU A 156 1.29 -2.21 -25.70
C GLU A 156 1.56 -3.13 -26.92
N LYS A 157 0.90 -4.29 -27.03
CA LYS A 157 0.97 -5.22 -28.17
C LYS A 157 -0.22 -5.08 -29.11
#